data_AF-A0A225WIS7-F1
#
_entry.id   AF-A0A225WIS7-F1
#
_cell.length_a   1.000
_cell.length_b   1.000
_cell.length_c   1.000
_cell.angle_alpha   90.00
_cell.angle_beta   90.00
_cell.angle_gamma   90.00
#
_symmetry.space_group_name_H-M   'P 1'
#
loop_
_entity.id
_entity.type
_entity.pdbx_description
1 polymer ?
#
loop_
_entity_poly.entity_id
_entity_poly.type
_entity_poly.pdbx_seq_one_letter_code
_entity_poly.pdbx_strand_id
1 'polypeptide(L)'
;MAAASGDPFYVFKDELESNVSAVNQKHAKWRAILDAKDAPAAKELPTLTHQIEIAIATAEKSVKFLEETIVMVEANRAKFEHIDAAEVASRKAFVAATRKELQAVSAEISTDAVKARIRKEERKLMQPAKSSTSFRSSLKGLERNERYLEDETQRQQQIMQEQDKSLAGLETDITRLHGVTVEISNEVKQQNKMLDDLNDDMEEAQERMNFVMGRLSKLLKTKDKCQLGLILFLVAVLVVMIFLVVYT
;
A
#
# COMPACT_ATOMS: atom_id res chain seq x y z
N MET A 1 -12.50 -21.29 -10.14
CA MET A 1 -11.37 -20.35 -9.91
C MET A 1 -10.35 -20.54 -11.01
N ALA A 2 -10.73 -20.20 -12.25
CA ALA A 2 -9.90 -20.41 -13.43
C ALA A 2 -9.64 -19.04 -14.08
N ALA A 3 -8.36 -18.72 -14.23
CA ALA A 3 -7.82 -17.81 -15.23
C ALA A 3 -8.32 -16.36 -15.25
N ALA A 4 -7.76 -15.55 -14.34
CA ALA A 4 -7.26 -14.21 -14.65
C ALA A 4 -5.99 -14.26 -15.54
N SER A 5 -5.77 -15.34 -16.32
CA SER A 5 -4.46 -15.68 -16.92
C SER A 5 -4.15 -14.98 -18.24
N GLY A 6 -4.89 -13.93 -18.60
CA GLY A 6 -4.73 -13.22 -19.88
C GLY A 6 -4.91 -11.71 -19.81
N ASP A 7 -5.32 -11.16 -18.67
CA ASP A 7 -5.42 -9.72 -18.50
C ASP A 7 -4.16 -9.18 -17.82
N PRO A 8 -3.33 -8.37 -18.52
CA PRO A 8 -2.12 -7.79 -17.95
C PRO A 8 -2.40 -6.96 -16.69
N PHE A 9 -3.60 -6.38 -16.54
CA PHE A 9 -3.95 -5.55 -15.40
C PHE A 9 -3.67 -6.25 -14.07
N TYR A 10 -4.03 -7.53 -13.94
CA TYR A 10 -3.89 -8.27 -12.68
C TYR A 10 -2.42 -8.59 -12.35
N VAL A 11 -1.57 -8.78 -13.36
CA VAL A 11 -0.12 -8.98 -13.16
C VAL A 11 0.50 -7.70 -12.61
N PHE A 12 0.16 -6.55 -13.19
CA PHE A 12 0.66 -5.25 -12.72
C PHE A 12 0.01 -4.80 -11.40
N LYS A 13 -1.22 -5.26 -11.12
CA LYS A 13 -1.86 -5.11 -9.81
C LYS A 13 -1.05 -5.83 -8.73
N ASP A 14 -0.70 -7.10 -8.94
CA ASP A 14 0.08 -7.88 -7.98
C ASP A 14 1.47 -7.26 -7.75
N GLU A 15 2.10 -6.75 -8.82
CA GLU A 15 3.36 -5.99 -8.73
C GLU A 15 3.20 -4.71 -7.91
N LEU A 16 2.14 -3.94 -8.15
CA LEU A 16 1.84 -2.73 -7.38
C LEU A 16 1.57 -3.05 -5.90
N GLU A 17 0.81 -4.10 -5.60
CA GLU A 17 0.56 -4.54 -4.22
C GLU A 17 1.86 -4.94 -3.51
N SER A 18 2.79 -5.61 -4.22
CA SER A 18 4.13 -5.90 -3.71
C SER A 18 4.93 -4.62 -3.41
N ASN A 19 4.90 -3.65 -4.33
CA ASN A 19 5.57 -2.36 -4.17
C ASN A 19 5.01 -1.56 -2.97
N VAL A 20 3.68 -1.51 -2.82
CA VAL A 20 2.99 -0.85 -1.70
C VAL A 20 3.30 -1.54 -0.38
N SER A 21 3.31 -2.88 -0.34
CA SER A 21 3.75 -3.63 0.84
C SER A 21 5.18 -3.26 1.24
N ALA A 22 6.09 -3.11 0.27
CA ALA A 22 7.46 -2.70 0.52
C ALA A 22 7.58 -1.24 1.02
N VAL A 23 6.68 -0.34 0.61
CA VAL A 23 6.55 1.02 1.17
C VAL A 23 6.10 0.93 2.63
N ASN A 24 5.02 0.20 2.90
CA ASN A 24 4.43 0.07 4.23
C ASN A 24 5.38 -0.56 5.25
N GLN A 25 6.15 -1.57 4.86
CA GLN A 25 7.16 -2.17 5.74
C GLN A 25 8.26 -1.18 6.14
N LYS A 26 8.74 -0.35 5.19
CA LYS A 26 9.74 0.68 5.49
C LYS A 26 9.15 1.79 6.34
N HIS A 27 7.92 2.21 6.02
CA HIS A 27 7.19 3.22 6.77
C HIS A 27 6.90 2.80 8.22
N ALA A 28 6.54 1.54 8.46
CA ALA A 28 6.33 1.00 9.80
C ALA A 28 7.63 1.05 10.64
N LYS A 29 8.76 0.66 10.05
CA LYS A 29 10.08 0.78 10.70
C LYS A 29 10.41 2.25 10.99
N TRP A 30 10.17 3.13 10.03
CA TRP A 30 10.41 4.56 10.16
C TRP A 30 9.60 5.18 11.29
N ARG A 31 8.32 4.82 11.41
CA ARG A 31 7.44 5.27 12.50
C ARG A 31 7.92 4.76 13.86
N ALA A 32 8.34 3.50 13.93
CA ALA A 32 8.90 2.92 15.16
C ALA A 32 10.16 3.68 15.64
N ILE A 33 11.05 4.09 14.72
CA ILE A 33 12.23 4.91 15.03
C ILE A 33 11.81 6.34 15.43
N LEU A 34 10.74 6.87 14.84
CA LEU A 34 10.23 8.18 15.20
C LEU A 34 9.69 8.19 16.64
N ASP A 35 8.96 7.15 17.03
CA ASP A 35 8.33 7.01 18.35
C ASP A 35 9.33 6.60 19.45
N ALA A 36 10.29 5.74 19.12
CA ALA A 36 11.42 5.42 19.96
C ALA A 36 12.36 6.63 20.00
N LYS A 37 12.26 7.48 21.03
CA LYS A 37 13.14 8.65 21.25
C LYS A 37 14.65 8.32 21.42
N ASP A 38 15.07 7.08 21.16
CA ASP A 38 16.43 6.57 21.38
C ASP A 38 17.43 6.97 20.28
N ALA A 39 18.64 7.33 20.71
CA ALA A 39 19.67 7.99 19.92
C ALA A 39 20.42 7.16 18.84
N PRO A 40 20.54 5.80 18.90
CA PRO A 40 21.29 5.06 17.88
C PRO A 40 20.49 4.79 16.60
N ALA A 41 19.21 4.41 16.72
CA ALA A 41 18.35 4.11 15.57
C ALA A 41 17.92 5.38 14.80
N ALA A 42 17.94 6.54 15.46
CA ALA A 42 17.66 7.83 14.84
C ALA A 42 18.64 8.18 13.69
N LYS A 43 19.83 7.57 13.66
CA LYS A 43 20.82 7.74 12.58
C LYS A 43 20.37 7.13 11.25
N GLU A 44 19.48 6.14 11.28
CA GLU A 44 18.94 5.49 10.07
C GLU A 44 17.75 6.24 9.47
N LEU A 45 17.18 7.20 10.21
CA LEU A 45 15.99 7.95 9.80
C LEU A 45 16.16 8.67 8.45
N PRO A 46 17.28 9.37 8.16
CA PRO A 46 17.47 10.04 6.86
C PRO A 46 17.49 9.04 5.69
N THR A 47 18.28 7.98 5.81
CA THR A 47 18.39 6.92 4.80
C THR A 47 17.06 6.21 4.58
N LEU A 48 16.33 5.90 5.66
CA LEU A 48 15.05 5.22 5.58
C LEU A 48 13.97 6.10 4.96
N THR A 49 13.96 7.40 5.28
CA THR A 49 13.07 8.39 4.65
C THR A 49 13.28 8.40 3.13
N HIS A 50 14.54 8.44 2.71
CA HIS A 50 14.88 8.40 1.29
C HIS A 50 14.46 7.10 0.60
N GLN A 51 14.68 5.94 1.24
CA GLN A 51 14.22 4.67 0.68
C GLN A 51 12.70 4.58 0.55
N ILE A 52 11.95 5.23 1.44
CA ILE A 52 10.49 5.33 1.34
C ILE A 52 10.12 6.21 0.14
N GLU A 53 10.76 7.36 -0.04
CA GLU A 53 10.51 8.25 -1.18
C GLU A 53 10.76 7.54 -2.53
N ILE A 54 11.86 6.79 -2.66
CA ILE A 54 12.13 5.97 -3.87
C ILE A 54 11.04 4.92 -4.07
N ALA A 55 10.66 4.20 -3.01
CA ALA A 55 9.67 3.15 -3.10
C ALA A 55 8.29 3.70 -3.50
N ILE A 56 7.90 4.86 -2.96
CA ILE A 56 6.68 5.59 -3.36
C ILE A 56 6.76 5.99 -4.83
N ALA A 57 7.88 6.57 -5.27
CA ALA A 57 8.03 6.99 -6.68
C ALA A 57 7.95 5.81 -7.66
N THR A 58 8.45 4.63 -7.27
CA THR A 58 8.29 3.39 -8.06
C THR A 58 6.83 2.94 -8.09
N ALA A 59 6.16 2.89 -6.93
CA ALA A 59 4.76 2.51 -6.86
C ALA A 59 3.87 3.46 -7.67
N GLU A 60 4.08 4.77 -7.61
CA GLU A 60 3.33 5.76 -8.38
C GLU A 60 3.44 5.58 -9.90
N LYS A 61 4.61 5.15 -10.41
CA LYS A 61 4.74 4.81 -11.84
C LYS A 61 3.84 3.64 -12.21
N SER A 62 3.77 2.61 -11.37
CA SER A 62 2.86 1.48 -11.55
C SER A 62 1.39 1.91 -11.45
N VAL A 63 1.04 2.81 -10.52
CA VAL A 63 -0.32 3.38 -10.43
C VAL A 63 -0.68 4.14 -11.71
N LYS A 64 0.18 5.05 -12.20
CA LYS A 64 -0.04 5.80 -13.45
C LYS A 64 -0.22 4.86 -14.64
N PHE A 65 0.59 3.80 -14.73
CA PHE A 65 0.43 2.81 -15.78
C PHE A 65 -0.94 2.12 -15.71
N LEU A 66 -1.37 1.66 -14.54
CA LEU A 66 -2.68 1.03 -14.38
C LEU A 66 -3.81 2.00 -14.75
N GLU A 67 -3.71 3.29 -14.42
CA GLU A 67 -4.68 4.29 -14.84
C GLU A 67 -4.79 4.43 -16.35
N GLU A 68 -3.65 4.54 -17.05
CA GLU A 68 -3.63 4.62 -18.50
C GLU A 68 -4.30 3.40 -19.13
N THR A 69 -4.11 2.20 -18.55
CA THR A 69 -4.80 0.98 -19.02
C THR A 69 -6.31 1.05 -18.80
N ILE A 70 -6.77 1.60 -17.68
CA ILE A 70 -8.20 1.79 -17.40
C ILE A 70 -8.80 2.77 -18.41
N VAL A 71 -8.17 3.92 -18.61
CA VAL A 71 -8.59 4.94 -19.58
C VAL A 71 -8.67 4.35 -21.00
N MET A 72 -7.70 3.50 -21.38
CA MET A 72 -7.72 2.80 -22.67
C MET A 72 -8.92 1.85 -22.78
N VAL A 73 -9.22 1.07 -21.74
CA VAL A 73 -10.36 0.17 -21.72
C VAL A 73 -11.68 0.94 -21.84
N GLU A 74 -11.79 2.08 -21.16
CA GLU A 74 -12.96 2.97 -21.22
C GLU A 74 -13.13 3.64 -22.59
N ALA A 75 -12.06 4.13 -23.20
CA ALA A 75 -12.09 4.72 -24.53
C ALA A 75 -12.46 3.70 -25.63
N ASN A 76 -12.22 2.41 -25.38
CA ASN A 76 -12.40 1.35 -26.37
C ASN A 76 -13.29 0.20 -25.86
N ARG A 77 -14.40 0.49 -25.17
CA ARG A 77 -15.29 -0.54 -24.58
C ARG A 77 -15.67 -1.69 -25.51
N ALA A 78 -15.95 -1.41 -26.78
CA ALA A 78 -16.31 -2.42 -27.77
C ALA A 78 -15.19 -3.44 -28.08
N LYS A 79 -13.92 -3.13 -27.80
CA LYS A 79 -12.80 -4.07 -27.93
C LYS A 79 -12.59 -4.92 -26.67
N PHE A 80 -13.14 -4.47 -25.54
CA PHE A 80 -12.95 -5.07 -24.22
C PHE A 80 -14.30 -5.52 -23.63
N GLU A 81 -15.14 -6.18 -24.43
CA GLU A 81 -16.50 -6.61 -24.01
C GLU A 81 -16.50 -7.58 -22.82
N HIS A 82 -15.38 -8.25 -22.56
CA HIS A 82 -15.20 -9.15 -21.42
C HIS A 82 -14.91 -8.40 -20.10
N ILE A 83 -14.62 -7.11 -20.15
CA ILE A 83 -14.39 -6.26 -18.99
C ILE A 83 -15.68 -5.45 -18.77
N ASP A 84 -16.50 -5.83 -17.81
CA ASP A 84 -17.77 -5.15 -17.55
C ASP A 84 -17.60 -3.80 -16.81
N ALA A 85 -18.70 -3.14 -16.47
CA ALA A 85 -18.69 -1.88 -15.73
C ALA A 85 -18.26 -2.05 -14.26
N ALA A 86 -18.64 -3.16 -13.64
CA ALA A 86 -18.29 -3.44 -12.25
C ALA A 86 -16.79 -3.72 -12.10
N GLU A 87 -16.21 -4.40 -13.08
CA GLU A 87 -14.78 -4.66 -13.17
C GLU A 87 -14.01 -3.35 -13.34
N VAL A 88 -14.39 -2.47 -14.28
CA VAL A 88 -13.75 -1.15 -14.44
C VAL A 88 -13.86 -0.32 -13.15
N ALA A 89 -15.03 -0.29 -12.51
CA ALA A 89 -15.22 0.41 -11.25
C ALA A 89 -14.29 -0.14 -10.15
N SER A 90 -14.16 -1.47 -10.05
CA SER A 90 -13.25 -2.12 -9.10
C SER A 90 -11.78 -1.77 -9.35
N ARG A 91 -11.35 -1.71 -10.62
CA ARG A 91 -9.99 -1.30 -11.00
C ARG A 91 -9.70 0.14 -10.61
N LYS A 92 -10.61 1.05 -10.94
CA LYS A 92 -10.49 2.47 -10.55
C LYS A 92 -10.45 2.63 -9.04
N ALA A 93 -11.31 1.91 -8.29
CA ALA A 93 -11.37 1.99 -6.84
C ALA A 93 -10.05 1.54 -6.20
N PHE A 94 -9.46 0.45 -6.71
CA PHE A 94 -8.17 -0.05 -6.26
C PHE A 94 -7.04 0.96 -6.50
N VAL A 95 -6.96 1.53 -7.69
CA VAL A 95 -5.96 2.57 -8.04
C VAL A 95 -6.12 3.79 -7.14
N ALA A 96 -7.35 4.30 -6.99
CA ALA A 96 -7.64 5.48 -6.17
C ALA A 96 -7.30 5.26 -4.68
N ALA A 97 -7.64 4.09 -4.13
CA ALA A 97 -7.31 3.72 -2.76
C ALA A 97 -5.78 3.64 -2.56
N THR A 98 -5.08 3.00 -3.50
CA THR A 98 -3.62 2.84 -3.45
C THR A 98 -2.91 4.18 -3.51
N ARG A 99 -3.31 5.07 -4.41
CA ARG A 99 -2.74 6.42 -4.48
C ARG A 99 -2.96 7.20 -3.18
N LYS A 100 -4.17 7.14 -2.62
CA LYS A 100 -4.50 7.82 -1.36
C LYS A 100 -3.61 7.32 -0.21
N GLU A 101 -3.33 6.02 -0.16
CA GLU A 101 -2.41 5.43 0.80
C GLU A 101 -0.96 5.94 0.62
N LEU A 102 -0.43 5.90 -0.61
CA LEU A 102 0.91 6.39 -0.92
C LEU A 102 1.06 7.89 -0.60
N GLN A 103 0.03 8.68 -0.86
CA GLN A 103 -0.01 10.10 -0.49
C GLN A 103 0.02 10.30 1.02
N ALA A 104 -0.75 9.51 1.79
CA ALA A 104 -0.75 9.62 3.25
C ALA A 104 0.65 9.35 3.83
N VAL A 105 1.33 8.30 3.36
CA VAL A 105 2.71 8.00 3.74
C VAL A 105 3.66 9.14 3.34
N SER A 106 3.53 9.64 2.11
CA SER A 106 4.35 10.74 1.60
C SER A 106 4.19 12.03 2.42
N ALA A 107 2.96 12.37 2.81
CA ALA A 107 2.67 13.54 3.63
C ALA A 107 3.28 13.42 5.04
N GLU A 108 3.20 12.23 5.65
CA GLU A 108 3.74 11.99 6.98
C GLU A 108 5.26 12.14 7.00
N ILE A 109 5.98 11.52 6.06
CA ILE A 109 7.44 11.63 5.98
C ILE A 109 7.92 13.05 5.59
N SER A 110 7.05 13.84 4.94
CA SER A 110 7.34 15.21 4.51
C SER A 110 7.06 16.29 5.57
N THR A 111 6.57 15.91 6.75
CA THR A 111 6.19 16.84 7.82
C THR A 111 7.39 17.64 8.35
N ASP A 112 7.20 18.93 8.65
CA ASP A 112 8.28 19.81 9.12
C ASP A 112 8.97 19.33 10.39
N ALA A 113 8.23 18.68 11.30
CA ALA A 113 8.79 18.06 12.50
C ALA A 113 9.77 16.92 12.18
N VAL A 114 9.47 16.12 11.15
CA VAL A 114 10.36 15.07 10.65
C VAL A 114 11.60 15.69 10.02
N LYS A 115 11.41 16.66 9.11
CA LYS A 115 12.52 17.37 8.46
C LYS A 115 13.46 18.03 9.47
N ALA A 116 12.91 18.61 10.53
CA ALA A 116 13.70 19.19 11.62
C ALA A 116 14.51 18.13 12.40
N ARG A 117 13.93 16.95 12.65
CA ARG A 117 14.64 15.83 13.28
C ARG A 117 15.73 15.26 12.38
N ILE A 118 15.43 15.04 11.10
CA ILE A 118 16.41 14.58 10.10
C ILE A 118 17.59 15.54 10.04
N ARG A 119 17.36 16.84 9.86
CA ARG A 119 18.43 17.86 9.85
C ARG A 119 19.24 17.89 11.14
N LYS A 120 18.60 17.65 12.29
CA LYS A 120 19.28 17.59 13.59
C LYS A 120 20.19 16.37 13.69
N GLU A 121 19.76 15.21 13.19
CA GLU A 121 20.57 13.99 13.16
C GLU A 121 21.68 14.06 12.11
N GLU A 122 21.41 14.56 10.90
CA GLU A 122 22.44 14.82 9.87
C GLU A 122 23.53 15.77 10.39
N ARG A 123 23.15 16.85 11.08
CA ARG A 123 24.11 17.78 11.70
C ARG A 123 24.96 17.11 12.80
N LYS A 124 24.45 16.08 13.49
CA LYS A 124 25.25 15.31 14.46
C LYS A 124 26.18 14.33 13.78
N LEU A 125 25.76 13.74 12.66
CA LEU A 125 26.57 12.84 11.84
C LEU A 125 27.73 13.58 11.16
N MET A 126 27.50 14.80 10.68
CA MET A 126 28.51 15.65 10.01
C MET A 126 29.46 16.40 10.97
N GLN A 127 29.23 16.34 12.29
CA GLN A 127 30.15 16.97 13.25
C GLN A 127 31.29 16.01 13.58
N PRO A 128 32.57 16.38 13.37
CA PRO A 128 33.67 15.59 13.89
C PRO A 128 33.51 15.50 15.40
N ALA A 129 33.56 14.29 15.95
CA ALA A 129 33.47 14.05 17.38
C ALA A 129 34.52 14.94 18.09
N LYS A 130 34.08 16.07 18.63
CA LYS A 130 34.96 16.90 19.44
C LYS A 130 35.31 16.06 20.67
N SER A 131 36.57 15.63 20.73
CA SER A 131 37.21 15.06 21.90
C SER A 131 37.22 16.08 23.03
N SER A 132 36.06 16.33 23.64
CA SER A 132 35.99 17.01 24.92
C SER A 132 36.37 16.02 26.00
N THR A 133 37.66 15.74 26.14
CA THR A 133 38.20 15.18 27.37
C THR A 133 39.45 15.95 27.74
N SER A 134 39.18 17.07 28.43
CA SER A 134 40.07 17.52 29.48
C SER A 134 40.15 16.40 30.53
N PHE A 135 41.14 15.54 30.43
CA PHE A 135 41.56 14.72 31.57
C PHE A 135 43.07 14.50 31.53
N ARG A 136 43.77 15.41 32.22
CA ARG A 136 45.09 15.15 32.78
C ARG A 136 44.99 13.88 33.66
N SER A 137 45.67 12.80 33.28
CA SER A 137 46.57 12.02 34.17
C SER A 137 46.83 10.59 33.69
N SER A 138 48.05 10.14 33.98
CA SER A 138 48.55 8.76 33.99
C SER A 138 49.16 8.19 32.70
N LEU A 139 50.44 8.54 32.56
CA LEU A 139 51.43 8.09 31.61
C LEU A 139 51.95 6.68 32.00
N LYS A 140 51.26 5.59 31.63
CA LYS A 140 51.88 4.24 31.62
C LYS A 140 51.17 3.11 30.85
N GLY A 141 50.03 3.36 30.20
CA GLY A 141 49.29 2.35 29.42
C GLY A 141 49.11 2.67 27.92
N LEU A 142 49.83 3.67 27.40
CA LEU A 142 49.51 4.38 26.15
C LEU A 142 49.67 3.53 24.88
N GLU A 143 50.71 2.71 24.73
CA GLU A 143 51.04 2.11 23.42
C GLU A 143 50.05 1.03 22.95
N ARG A 144 49.43 0.27 23.86
CA ARG A 144 48.43 -0.74 23.50
C ARG A 144 47.04 -0.14 23.32
N ASN A 145 46.77 0.97 24.00
CA ASN A 145 45.52 1.71 23.90
C ASN A 145 45.51 2.60 22.64
N GLU A 146 46.66 3.13 22.22
CA GLU A 146 46.80 3.93 20.99
C GLU A 146 46.43 3.12 19.74
N ARG A 147 46.97 1.91 19.55
CA ARG A 147 46.63 1.10 18.36
C ARG A 147 45.17 0.68 18.29
N TYR A 148 44.56 0.37 19.43
CA TYR A 148 43.14 0.02 19.49
C TYR A 148 42.26 1.24 19.23
N LEU A 149 42.66 2.41 19.76
CA LEU A 149 41.97 3.67 19.53
C LEU A 149 42.13 4.13 18.07
N GLU A 150 43.30 3.96 17.47
CA GLU A 150 43.56 4.25 16.06
C GLU A 150 42.68 3.39 15.14
N ASP A 151 42.63 2.07 15.38
CA ASP A 151 41.83 1.14 14.58
C ASP A 151 40.32 1.43 14.70
N GLU A 152 39.83 1.79 15.90
CA GLU A 152 38.44 2.24 16.09
C GLU A 152 38.18 3.60 15.43
N THR A 153 39.07 4.58 15.55
CA THR A 153 38.89 5.86 14.85
C THR A 153 38.91 5.70 13.34
N GLN A 154 39.71 4.76 12.82
CA GLN A 154 39.81 4.49 11.39
C GLN A 154 38.54 3.77 10.88
N ARG A 155 38.02 2.81 11.65
CA ARG A 155 36.70 2.19 11.39
C ARG A 155 35.56 3.22 11.44
N GLN A 156 35.53 4.08 12.46
CA GLN A 156 34.53 5.13 12.57
C GLN A 156 34.63 6.12 11.41
N GLN A 157 35.83 6.49 10.97
CA GLN A 157 36.02 7.34 9.80
C GLN A 157 35.55 6.67 8.50
N GLN A 158 35.79 5.36 8.32
CA GLN A 158 35.29 4.63 7.15
C GLN A 158 33.75 4.61 7.13
N ILE A 159 33.13 4.30 8.27
CA ILE A 159 31.67 4.32 8.41
C ILE A 159 31.11 5.72 8.13
N MET A 160 31.77 6.76 8.63
CA MET A 160 31.36 8.15 8.42
C MET A 160 31.53 8.59 6.95
N GLN A 161 32.58 8.14 6.26
CA GLN A 161 32.78 8.40 4.83
C GLN A 161 31.77 7.67 3.94
N GLU A 162 31.42 6.43 4.26
CA GLU A 162 30.37 5.68 3.55
C GLU A 162 29.00 6.34 3.72
N GLN A 163 28.73 6.90 4.90
CA GLN A 163 27.53 7.66 5.19
C GLN A 163 27.51 9.01 4.46
N ASP A 164 28.59 9.78 4.47
CA ASP A 164 28.68 11.06 3.73
C ASP A 164 28.48 10.86 2.21
N LYS A 165 29.06 9.80 1.66
CA LYS A 165 28.88 9.44 0.24
C LYS A 165 27.43 9.07 -0.07
N SER A 166 26.74 8.40 0.85
CA SER A 166 25.30 8.15 0.72
C SER A 166 24.52 9.46 0.78
N LEU A 167 24.74 10.31 1.79
CA LEU A 167 24.06 11.60 1.99
C LEU A 167 24.19 12.56 0.78
N ALA A 168 25.36 12.64 0.17
CA ALA A 168 25.58 13.46 -1.04
C ALA A 168 24.78 12.96 -2.25
N GLY A 169 24.59 11.64 -2.36
CA GLY A 169 23.65 11.06 -3.34
C GLY A 169 22.19 11.39 -3.01
N LEU A 170 21.83 11.32 -1.72
CA LEU A 170 20.46 11.63 -1.27
C LEU A 170 20.04 13.05 -1.64
N GLU A 171 20.90 14.07 -1.50
CA GLU A 171 20.55 15.47 -1.79
C GLU A 171 20.07 15.69 -3.24
N THR A 172 20.74 15.05 -4.19
CA THR A 172 20.38 15.14 -5.62
C THR A 172 19.07 14.43 -5.90
N ASP A 173 18.86 13.28 -5.28
CA ASP A 173 17.65 12.48 -5.47
C ASP A 173 16.43 13.09 -4.75
N ILE A 174 16.63 13.75 -3.59
CA ILE A 174 15.59 14.49 -2.86
C ILE A 174 14.97 15.57 -3.73
N THR A 175 15.76 16.31 -4.51
CA THR A 175 15.21 17.36 -5.40
C THR A 175 14.29 16.76 -6.48
N ARG A 176 14.67 15.60 -7.01
CA ARG A 176 13.85 14.86 -7.98
C ARG A 176 12.59 14.26 -7.35
N LEU A 177 12.72 13.67 -6.17
CA LEU A 177 11.62 13.04 -5.43
C LEU A 177 10.64 14.05 -4.85
N HIS A 178 11.11 15.25 -4.49
CA HIS A 178 10.25 16.39 -4.15
C HIS A 178 9.35 16.77 -5.33
N GLY A 179 9.87 16.73 -6.56
CA GLY A 179 9.06 16.90 -7.78
C GLY A 179 7.94 15.87 -7.87
N VAL A 180 8.26 14.58 -7.69
CA VAL A 180 7.28 13.48 -7.68
C VAL A 180 6.23 13.67 -6.57
N THR A 181 6.65 14.05 -5.37
CA THR A 181 5.74 14.29 -4.24
C THR A 181 4.78 15.46 -4.48
N VAL A 182 5.26 16.54 -5.10
CA VAL A 182 4.42 17.67 -5.52
C VAL A 182 3.44 17.26 -6.61
N GLU A 183 3.86 16.43 -7.56
CA GLU A 183 2.97 15.86 -8.58
C GLU A 183 1.87 14.99 -7.95
N ILE A 184 2.20 14.10 -7.01
CA ILE A 184 1.21 13.28 -6.28
C ILE A 184 0.17 14.19 -5.60
N SER A 185 0.61 15.25 -4.93
CA SER A 185 -0.28 16.19 -4.23
C SER A 185 -1.22 16.94 -5.17
N ASN A 186 -0.78 17.27 -6.39
CA ASN A 186 -1.59 17.96 -7.39
C ASN A 186 -2.56 17.01 -8.11
N GLU A 187 -2.14 15.80 -8.44
CA GLU A 187 -2.94 14.79 -9.14
C GLU A 187 -4.19 14.39 -8.31
N VAL A 188 -4.04 14.28 -6.98
CA VAL A 188 -5.16 13.95 -6.08
C VAL A 188 -6.27 15.01 -6.11
N LYS A 189 -5.94 16.29 -6.30
CA LYS A 189 -6.95 17.35 -6.43
C LYS A 189 -7.75 17.22 -7.72
N GLN A 190 -7.13 16.70 -8.79
CA GLN A 190 -7.81 16.44 -10.06
C GLN A 190 -8.71 15.19 -9.99
N GLN A 191 -8.37 14.19 -9.16
CA GLN A 191 -9.10 12.92 -9.08
C GLN A 191 -10.30 12.90 -8.12
N ASN A 192 -10.57 13.98 -7.37
CA ASN A 192 -11.85 14.15 -6.64
C ASN A 192 -13.07 14.08 -7.57
N LYS A 193 -12.89 14.33 -8.87
CA LYS A 193 -13.95 14.24 -9.88
C LYS A 193 -14.20 12.81 -10.37
N MET A 194 -13.15 11.97 -10.45
CA MET A 194 -13.27 10.58 -10.88
C MET A 194 -13.84 9.68 -9.76
N LEU A 195 -13.60 10.02 -8.49
CA LEU A 195 -14.21 9.31 -7.35
C LEU A 195 -15.72 9.55 -7.25
N ASP A 196 -16.20 10.71 -7.68
CA ASP A 196 -17.64 11.03 -7.77
C ASP A 196 -18.29 10.18 -8.88
N ASP A 197 -17.67 10.14 -10.06
CA ASP A 197 -18.09 9.26 -11.18
C ASP A 197 -18.07 7.77 -10.78
N LEU A 198 -17.15 7.37 -9.90
CA LEU A 198 -17.03 5.99 -9.41
C LEU A 198 -18.13 5.64 -8.40
N ASN A 199 -18.57 6.59 -7.60
CA ASN A 199 -19.70 6.41 -6.69
C ASN A 199 -20.99 6.17 -7.49
N ASP A 200 -21.18 6.92 -8.57
CA ASP A 200 -22.31 6.75 -9.50
C ASP A 200 -22.25 5.40 -10.23
N ASP A 201 -21.08 5.02 -10.77
CA ASP A 201 -20.86 3.71 -11.42
C ASP A 201 -21.06 2.53 -10.44
N MET A 202 -20.68 2.71 -9.17
CA MET A 202 -20.83 1.69 -8.12
C MET A 202 -22.29 1.55 -7.69
N GLU A 203 -23.05 2.64 -7.58
CA GLU A 203 -24.50 2.60 -7.35
C GLU A 203 -25.21 1.87 -8.50
N GLU A 204 -24.84 2.14 -9.75
CA GLU A 204 -25.42 1.44 -10.91
C GLU A 204 -25.07 -0.07 -10.89
N ALA A 205 -23.83 -0.43 -10.58
CA ALA A 205 -23.41 -1.83 -10.47
C ALA A 205 -24.12 -2.55 -9.31
N GLN A 206 -24.27 -1.89 -8.16
CA GLN A 206 -24.99 -2.39 -6.99
C GLN A 206 -26.48 -2.59 -7.32
N GLU A 207 -27.11 -1.67 -8.06
CA GLU A 207 -28.51 -1.78 -8.48
C GLU A 207 -28.72 -2.96 -9.44
N ARG A 208 -27.82 -3.13 -10.42
CA ARG A 208 -27.85 -4.29 -11.34
C ARG A 208 -27.63 -5.61 -10.61
N MET A 209 -26.72 -5.66 -9.63
CA MET A 209 -26.49 -6.84 -8.80
C MET A 209 -27.72 -7.16 -7.93
N ASN A 210 -28.32 -6.16 -7.29
CA ASN A 210 -29.55 -6.30 -6.52
C ASN A 210 -30.72 -6.78 -7.39
N PHE A 211 -30.79 -6.34 -8.64
CA PHE A 211 -31.77 -6.82 -9.61
C PHE A 211 -31.58 -8.31 -9.94
N VAL A 212 -30.34 -8.73 -10.20
CA VAL A 212 -29.99 -10.14 -10.45
C VAL A 212 -30.29 -10.99 -9.22
N MET A 213 -29.88 -10.56 -8.03
CA MET A 213 -30.14 -11.25 -6.77
C MET A 213 -31.64 -11.30 -6.45
N GLY A 214 -32.40 -10.27 -6.79
CA GLY A 214 -33.86 -10.25 -6.71
C GLY A 214 -34.51 -11.26 -7.66
N ARG A 215 -34.00 -11.42 -8.88
CA ARG A 215 -34.45 -12.47 -9.82
C ARG A 215 -34.08 -13.87 -9.36
N LEU A 216 -32.87 -14.07 -8.85
CA LEU A 216 -32.44 -15.34 -8.26
C LEU A 216 -33.28 -15.69 -7.02
N SER A 217 -33.53 -14.73 -6.14
CA SER A 217 -34.40 -14.90 -4.97
C SER A 217 -35.85 -15.22 -5.37
N LYS A 218 -36.37 -14.60 -6.44
CA LYS A 218 -37.69 -14.94 -7.02
C LYS A 218 -37.71 -16.34 -7.62
N LEU A 219 -36.68 -16.75 -8.38
CA LEU A 219 -36.56 -18.08 -8.97
C LEU A 219 -36.42 -19.18 -7.90
N LEU A 220 -35.71 -18.89 -6.80
CA LEU A 220 -35.63 -19.78 -5.64
C LEU A 220 -36.98 -19.83 -4.90
N LYS A 221 -37.68 -18.71 -4.72
CA LYS A 221 -38.99 -18.66 -4.03
C LYS A 221 -40.15 -19.32 -4.80
N THR A 222 -40.11 -19.39 -6.12
CA THR A 222 -41.23 -19.93 -6.91
C THR A 222 -41.24 -21.46 -7.00
N LYS A 223 -40.11 -22.13 -6.78
CA LYS A 223 -40.06 -23.60 -6.88
C LYS A 223 -40.57 -24.31 -5.62
N ASP A 224 -40.32 -23.76 -4.44
CA ASP A 224 -40.60 -24.46 -3.18
C ASP A 224 -42.09 -24.48 -2.80
N LYS A 225 -42.85 -23.40 -3.01
CA LYS A 225 -44.24 -23.34 -2.49
C LYS A 225 -45.20 -24.30 -3.22
N CYS A 226 -45.03 -24.46 -4.54
CA CYS A 226 -45.89 -25.35 -5.33
C CYS A 226 -45.48 -26.82 -5.15
N GLN A 227 -44.18 -27.12 -5.12
CA GLN A 227 -43.69 -28.48 -4.83
C GLN A 227 -44.04 -28.92 -3.41
N LEU A 228 -43.93 -28.05 -2.40
CA LEU A 228 -44.31 -28.36 -1.03
C LEU A 228 -45.81 -28.66 -0.90
N GLY A 229 -46.66 -27.88 -1.59
CA GLY A 229 -48.10 -28.13 -1.64
C GLY A 229 -48.45 -29.48 -2.28
N LEU A 230 -47.77 -29.85 -3.36
CA LEU A 230 -47.96 -31.13 -4.05
C LEU A 230 -47.51 -32.31 -3.18
N ILE A 231 -46.38 -32.18 -2.47
CA ILE A 231 -45.88 -33.20 -1.53
C ILE A 231 -46.87 -33.40 -0.38
N LEU A 232 -47.36 -32.32 0.23
CA LEU A 232 -48.37 -32.38 1.30
C LEU A 232 -49.65 -33.09 0.85
N PHE A 233 -50.12 -32.79 -0.36
CA PHE A 233 -51.29 -33.43 -0.94
C PHE A 233 -51.08 -34.94 -1.14
N LEU A 234 -49.93 -35.35 -1.71
CA LEU A 234 -49.60 -36.76 -1.90
C LEU A 234 -49.51 -37.53 -0.57
N VAL A 235 -48.93 -36.92 0.46
CA VAL A 235 -48.84 -37.52 1.80
C VAL A 235 -50.24 -37.71 2.41
N ALA A 236 -51.13 -36.72 2.27
CA ALA A 236 -52.50 -36.84 2.77
C ALA A 236 -53.27 -37.99 2.09
N VAL A 237 -53.15 -38.12 0.76
CA VAL A 237 -53.76 -39.22 0.00
C VAL A 237 -53.21 -40.57 0.45
N LEU A 238 -51.90 -40.66 0.67
CA LEU A 238 -51.24 -41.88 1.16
C LEU A 238 -51.75 -42.27 2.55
N VAL A 239 -51.90 -41.31 3.47
CA VAL A 239 -52.44 -41.57 4.82
C VAL A 239 -53.88 -42.10 4.74
N VAL A 240 -54.74 -41.51 3.91
CA VAL A 240 -56.11 -41.99 3.70
C VAL A 240 -56.14 -43.41 3.17
N MET A 241 -55.27 -43.73 2.20
CA MET A 241 -55.14 -45.09 1.65
C MET A 241 -54.72 -46.11 2.70
N ILE A 242 -53.77 -45.77 3.57
CA ILE A 242 -53.36 -46.66 4.68
C ILE A 242 -54.53 -46.89 5.65
N PHE A 243 -55.24 -45.83 6.06
CA PHE A 243 -56.39 -45.98 6.97
C PHE A 243 -57.49 -46.86 6.37
N LEU A 244 -57.78 -46.71 5.07
CA LEU A 244 -58.79 -47.50 4.38
C LEU A 244 -58.40 -48.99 4.35
N VAL A 245 -57.14 -49.30 4.09
CA VAL A 245 -56.60 -50.67 4.09
C VAL A 245 -56.56 -51.28 5.50
N VAL A 246 -56.33 -50.50 6.55
CA VAL A 246 -56.30 -51.01 7.93
C VAL A 246 -57.70 -51.24 8.49
N TYR A 247 -58.69 -50.45 8.06
CA TYR A 247 -60.08 -50.56 8.52
C TYR A 247 -60.96 -51.49 7.66
N THR A 248 -60.47 -51.92 6.49
CA THR A 248 -61.10 -52.94 5.64
C THR A 248 -60.49 -54.30 5.94
#